data_AF-A0A411PM00-F1
#
_entry.id   AF-A0A411PM00-F1
#
_cell.length_a   1.000
_cell.length_b   1.000
_cell.length_c   1.000
_cell.angle_alpha   90.00
_cell.angle_beta   90.00
_cell.angle_gamma   90.00
#
_symmetry.space_group_name_H-M   'P 1'
#
loop_
_entity.id
_entity.type
_entity.pdbx_description
1 polymer ?
#
loop_
_entity_poly.entity_id
_entity_poly.type
_entity_poly.pdbx_seq_one_letter_code
_entity_poly.pdbx_strand_id
1 'polypeptide(L)'
;MVTFNYQFNQQDILLKVSNWCGLESVFVNGKLVSRKFNFGVNSTHKIKLSNGSLCKLQLLLDGQSDLLSCRVYKHNELMTTLKQGKQHLSSTKRFMELSTLTITIGVFALLLGW
;
A
#
# COMPACT_ATOMS: atom_id res chain seq x y z
N MET A 1 -5.62 2.28 -4.12
CA MET A 1 -5.24 1.66 -2.84
C MET A 1 -4.75 0.26 -3.16
N VAL A 2 -3.62 -0.15 -2.59
CA VAL A 2 -3.07 -1.51 -2.68
C VAL A 2 -3.43 -2.24 -1.40
N THR A 3 -3.77 -3.53 -1.50
CA THR A 3 -4.08 -4.35 -0.32
C THR A 3 -3.44 -5.71 -0.43
N PHE A 4 -2.67 -6.07 0.58
CA PHE A 4 -2.15 -7.41 0.78
C PHE A 4 -3.00 -8.08 1.86
N ASN A 5 -3.70 -9.15 1.48
CA ASN A 5 -4.39 -10.02 2.41
C ASN A 5 -3.55 -11.30 2.57
N TYR A 6 -3.33 -11.69 3.82
CA TYR A 6 -2.65 -12.91 4.17
C TYR A 6 -3.34 -13.60 5.35
N GLN A 7 -3.79 -14.83 5.15
CA GLN A 7 -4.26 -15.66 6.25
C GLN A 7 -3.11 -16.44 6.86
N PHE A 8 -2.93 -16.29 8.18
CA PHE A 8 -1.89 -16.96 8.95
C PHE A 8 -2.46 -17.55 10.23
N ASN A 9 -2.37 -18.86 10.44
CA ASN A 9 -2.88 -19.55 11.64
C ASN A 9 -4.32 -19.12 12.01
N GLN A 10 -5.23 -19.11 11.02
CA GLN A 10 -6.62 -18.66 11.18
C GLN A 10 -6.80 -17.18 11.55
N GLN A 11 -5.74 -16.36 11.46
CA GLN A 11 -5.80 -14.92 11.60
C GLN A 11 -5.70 -14.25 10.23
N ASP A 12 -6.58 -13.28 9.98
CA ASP A 12 -6.55 -12.47 8.78
C ASP A 12 -5.64 -11.26 9.01
N ILE A 13 -4.53 -11.18 8.27
CA ILE A 13 -3.61 -10.05 8.30
C ILE A 13 -3.81 -9.27 7.01
N LEU A 14 -4.22 -8.01 7.17
CA LEU A 14 -4.53 -7.14 6.05
C LEU A 14 -3.68 -5.87 6.11
N LEU A 15 -2.81 -5.70 5.13
CA LEU A 15 -1.97 -4.51 4.95
C LEU A 15 -2.56 -3.67 3.82
N LYS A 16 -3.04 -2.46 4.15
CA LYS A 16 -3.49 -1.45 3.20
C LYS A 16 -2.39 -0.43 2.98
N VAL A 17 -2.13 -0.11 1.72
CA VAL A 17 -1.19 0.93 1.31
C VAL A 17 -1.92 1.92 0.41
N SER A 18 -1.89 3.19 0.80
CA SER A 18 -2.45 4.29 0.02
C SER A 18 -1.54 4.61 -1.16
N ASN A 19 -2.15 4.77 -2.33
CA ASN A 19 -1.43 5.16 -3.55
C ASN A 19 -1.17 6.68 -3.61
N TRP A 20 -1.74 7.46 -2.69
CA TRP A 20 -1.74 8.92 -2.72
C TRP A 20 -0.78 9.57 -1.73
N CYS A 21 -0.84 9.13 -0.47
CA CYS A 21 -0.21 9.85 0.64
C CYS A 21 0.81 9.00 1.41
N GLY A 22 1.24 7.86 0.85
CA GLY A 22 2.16 6.95 1.54
C GLY A 22 1.62 6.36 2.84
N LEU A 23 0.30 6.46 3.09
CA LEU A 23 -0.30 5.91 4.30
C LEU A 23 -0.36 4.38 4.22
N GLU A 24 0.25 3.73 5.20
CA GLU A 24 0.26 2.29 5.41
C GLU A 24 -0.53 1.96 6.67
N SER A 25 -1.35 0.92 6.64
CA SER A 25 -2.14 0.47 7.79
C SER A 25 -2.26 -1.05 7.82
N VAL A 26 -2.01 -1.64 8.98
CA VAL A 26 -2.07 -3.08 9.21
C VAL A 26 -3.22 -3.41 10.14
N PHE A 27 -4.04 -4.36 9.72
CA PHE A 27 -5.14 -4.91 10.46
C PHE A 27 -4.88 -6.39 10.75
N VAL A 28 -5.22 -6.83 11.96
CA VAL A 28 -5.24 -8.25 12.34
C VAL A 28 -6.65 -8.57 12.80
N ASN A 29 -7.31 -9.51 12.14
CA ASN A 29 -8.72 -9.84 12.38
C ASN A 29 -9.63 -8.60 12.38
N GLY A 30 -9.40 -7.68 11.43
CA GLY A 30 -10.14 -6.42 11.32
C GLY A 30 -9.73 -5.30 12.31
N LYS A 31 -8.88 -5.58 13.30
CA LYS A 31 -8.42 -4.57 14.27
C LYS A 31 -7.15 -3.88 13.77
N LEU A 32 -7.13 -2.55 13.78
CA LEU A 32 -5.93 -1.76 13.45
C LEU A 32 -4.83 -2.00 14.50
N VAL A 33 -3.68 -2.51 14.07
CA VAL A 33 -2.52 -2.80 14.95
C VAL A 33 -1.29 -1.97 14.61
N SER A 34 -1.23 -1.40 13.41
CA SER A 34 -0.13 -0.52 13.01
C SER A 34 -0.60 0.47 11.96
N ARG A 35 -0.10 1.70 12.03
CA ARG A 35 -0.31 2.74 11.02
C ARG A 35 0.98 3.54 10.89
N LYS A 36 1.39 3.82 9.65
CA LYS A 36 2.61 4.57 9.36
C LYS A 36 2.43 5.39 8.09
N PHE A 37 3.14 6.50 7.99
CA PHE A 37 3.36 7.20 6.72
C PHE A 37 4.74 6.82 6.18
N ASN A 38 4.78 6.38 4.93
CA ASN A 38 5.99 6.04 4.23
C ASN A 38 5.90 6.46 2.76
N PHE A 39 6.82 7.33 2.35
CA PHE A 39 7.00 7.75 0.96
C PHE A 39 8.27 7.12 0.35
N GLY A 40 9.00 6.31 1.11
CA GLY A 40 10.20 5.63 0.67
C GLY A 40 9.91 4.33 -0.09
N VAL A 41 10.97 3.77 -0.70
CA VAL A 41 10.90 2.50 -1.46
C VAL A 41 10.68 1.26 -0.59
N ASN A 42 10.90 1.37 0.72
CA ASN A 42 10.76 0.28 1.67
C ASN A 42 10.11 0.72 2.98
N SER A 43 9.38 -0.18 3.60
CA SER A 43 8.84 0.00 4.96
C SER A 43 8.76 -1.30 5.71
N THR A 44 8.60 -1.21 7.02
CA THR A 44 8.48 -2.38 7.88
C THR A 44 7.49 -2.11 8.99
N HIS A 45 6.56 -3.04 9.18
CA HIS A 45 5.65 -3.11 10.31
C HIS A 45 6.02 -4.32 11.16
N LYS A 46 6.27 -4.09 12.44
CA LYS A 46 6.37 -5.16 13.45
C LYS A 46 5.06 -5.20 14.20
N ILE A 47 4.38 -6.35 14.16
CA ILE A 47 3.08 -6.56 14.80
C ILE A 47 3.14 -7.79 15.71
N LYS A 48 2.31 -7.80 16.74
CA LYS A 48 2.12 -8.94 17.63
C LYS A 48 0.83 -9.64 17.23
N LEU A 49 0.91 -10.93 16.91
CA LEU A 49 -0.24 -11.77 16.60
C LEU A 49 -1.01 -12.14 17.88
N SER A 50 -2.24 -12.64 17.76
CA SER A 50 -3.06 -12.92 18.96
C SER A 50 -2.48 -14.03 19.84
N ASN A 51 -1.63 -14.91 19.29
CA ASN A 51 -0.89 -15.92 20.05
C ASN A 51 0.38 -15.38 20.74
N GLY A 52 0.61 -14.07 20.67
CA GLY A 52 1.77 -13.40 21.24
C GLY A 52 3.03 -13.42 20.37
N SER A 53 3.04 -14.15 19.26
CA SER A 53 4.21 -14.21 18.37
C SER A 53 4.40 -12.90 17.59
N LEU A 54 5.67 -12.56 17.33
CA LEU A 54 6.02 -11.38 16.55
C LEU A 54 6.02 -11.73 15.05
N CYS A 55 5.32 -10.91 14.28
CA CYS A 55 5.28 -10.95 12.83
C CYS A 55 5.82 -9.63 12.27
N LYS A 56 6.63 -9.73 11.22
CA LYS A 56 7.23 -8.59 10.53
C LYS A 56 6.74 -8.58 9.08
N LEU A 57 6.05 -7.51 8.70
CA LEU A 57 5.65 -7.24 7.32
C LEU A 57 6.62 -6.24 6.74
N GLN A 58 7.33 -6.61 5.68
CA GLN A 58 8.26 -5.74 4.98
C GLN A 58 7.72 -5.42 3.59
N LEU A 59 7.45 -4.14 3.36
CA LEU A 59 7.05 -3.66 2.04
C LEU A 59 8.30 -3.26 1.26
N LEU A 60 8.40 -3.70 0.01
CA LEU A 60 9.46 -3.32 -0.92
C LEU A 60 8.85 -2.98 -2.27
N LEU A 61 9.22 -1.81 -2.79
CA LEU A 61 8.99 -1.46 -4.18
C LEU A 61 10.19 -1.94 -4.99
N ASP A 62 9.97 -2.84 -5.95
CA ASP A 62 11.01 -3.25 -6.88
C ASP A 62 11.17 -2.20 -7.97
N GLY A 63 12.33 -1.53 -8.00
CA GLY A 63 12.62 -0.46 -8.96
C GLY A 63 12.77 -0.92 -10.41
N GLN A 64 12.97 -2.22 -10.65
CA GLN A 64 13.11 -2.75 -12.02
C GLN A 64 11.79 -3.30 -12.57
N SER A 65 11.00 -4.00 -11.73
CA SER A 65 9.74 -4.62 -12.17
C SER A 65 8.50 -3.77 -11.88
N ASP A 66 8.66 -2.66 -11.17
CA ASP A 66 7.58 -1.79 -10.71
C ASP A 66 6.50 -2.54 -9.88
N LEU A 67 6.85 -3.72 -9.36
CA LEU A 67 6.00 -4.55 -8.52
C LEU A 67 6.15 -4.14 -7.05
N LEU A 68 5.02 -4.01 -6.36
CA LEU A 68 5.02 -3.84 -4.92
C LEU A 68 4.98 -5.22 -4.26
N SER A 69 5.98 -5.50 -3.44
CA SER A 69 6.10 -6.78 -2.73
C SER A 69 5.93 -6.59 -1.23
N CYS A 70 5.14 -7.45 -0.61
CA CYS A 70 5.03 -7.57 0.84
C CYS A 70 5.64 -8.91 1.26
N ARG A 71 6.73 -8.87 2.02
CA ARG A 71 7.37 -10.05 2.62
C ARG A 71 6.87 -10.21 4.04
N VAL A 72 6.41 -11.41 4.37
CA VAL A 72 5.91 -11.76 5.71
C VAL A 72 6.94 -12.61 6.41
N TYR A 73 7.37 -12.18 7.59
CA TYR A 73 8.35 -12.89 8.42
C TYR A 73 7.75 -13.26 9.78
N LYS A 74 8.13 -14.42 10.30
CA LYS A 74 7.83 -14.88 11.67
C LYS A 74 9.11 -15.36 12.32
N HIS A 75 9.40 -14.91 13.53
CA HIS A 75 10.68 -15.22 14.21
C HIS A 75 11.92 -14.98 13.31
N ASN A 76 11.84 -13.94 12.48
CA ASN A 76 12.86 -13.56 11.50
C ASN A 76 13.07 -14.53 10.32
N GLU A 77 12.25 -15.57 10.19
CA GLU A 77 12.19 -16.46 9.02
C GLU A 77 11.17 -15.93 8.00
N LEU A 78 11.51 -15.99 6.71
CA LEU A 78 10.62 -15.59 5.63
C LEU A 78 9.55 -16.67 5.43
N MET A 79 8.28 -16.32 5.67
CA MET A 79 7.16 -17.24 5.48
C MET A 79 6.63 -17.18 4.05
N THR A 80 6.45 -15.97 3.52
CA THR A 80 5.93 -15.77 2.17
C THR A 80 6.28 -14.40 1.62
N THR A 81 6.20 -14.27 0.29
CA THR A 81 6.28 -13.01 -0.43
C THR A 81 5.05 -12.84 -1.30
N LEU A 82 4.24 -11.84 -0.98
CA LEU A 82 3.07 -11.44 -1.76
C LEU A 82 3.51 -10.34 -2.73
N LYS A 83 3.23 -10.52 -4.02
CA LYS A 83 3.54 -9.51 -5.05
C LYS A 83 2.24 -8.98 -5.62
N GLN A 84 2.13 -7.65 -5.74
CA GLN A 84 0.99 -7.00 -6.37
C GLN A 84 1.50 -6.05 -7.46
N GLY A 85 1.02 -6.27 -8.68
CA GLY A 85 1.43 -5.50 -9.84
C GLY A 85 0.77 -4.13 -9.92
N LYS A 86 1.51 -3.15 -10.47
CA LYS A 86 1.04 -1.78 -10.69
C LYS A 86 -0.02 -1.59 -11.78
N GLN A 87 -0.59 -2.65 -12.38
CA GLN A 87 -1.71 -2.48 -13.33
C GLN A 87 -2.83 -1.63 -12.72
N HIS A 88 -3.10 -1.81 -11.43
CA HIS A 88 -4.09 -1.01 -10.71
C HIS A 88 -3.59 0.40 -10.30
N LEU A 89 -2.27 0.65 -10.26
CA LEU A 89 -1.68 1.97 -10.01
C LEU A 89 -1.61 2.83 -11.28
N SER A 90 -1.27 2.25 -12.43
CA SER A 90 -1.11 3.02 -13.67
C SER A 90 -2.43 3.63 -14.15
N SER A 91 -3.53 2.87 -14.04
CA SER A 91 -4.87 3.35 -14.40
C SER A 91 -5.34 4.47 -13.48
N THR A 92 -5.05 4.39 -12.17
CA THR A 92 -5.37 5.47 -11.22
C THR A 92 -4.53 6.73 -11.48
N LYS A 93 -3.26 6.59 -11.84
CA LYS A 93 -2.41 7.73 -12.23
C LYS A 93 -2.93 8.45 -13.47
N ARG A 94 -3.28 7.70 -14.53
CA ARG A 94 -3.87 8.27 -15.75
C ARG A 94 -5.17 9.01 -15.49
N PHE A 95 -6.03 8.49 -14.61
CA PHE A 95 -7.28 9.16 -14.25
C PHE A 95 -7.04 10.48 -13.51
N MET A 96 -6.03 10.54 -12.63
CA MET A 96 -5.62 11.78 -11.95
C MET A 96 -5.01 12.82 -12.89
N GLU A 97 -4.15 12.37 -13.81
CA GLU A 97 -3.57 13.25 -14.84
C GLU A 97 -4.69 13.87 -15.69
N LEU A 98 -5.69 13.07 -16.07
CA LEU A 98 -6.85 13.57 -16.80
C LEU A 98 -7.68 14.57 -15.98
N SER A 99 -7.89 14.32 -14.68
CA SER A 99 -8.68 15.22 -13.82
C SER A 99 -7.97 16.54 -13.52
N THR A 100 -6.64 16.51 -13.40
CA THR A 100 -5.86 17.74 -13.15
C THR A 100 -5.83 18.61 -14.40
N LEU A 101 -5.72 18.02 -15.59
CA LEU A 101 -5.79 18.74 -16.87
C LEU A 101 -7.16 19.38 -17.11
N THR A 102 -8.27 18.69 -16.80
CA THR A 102 -9.61 19.29 -16.98
C THR A 102 -9.89 20.43 -16.01
N ILE A 103 -9.41 20.33 -14.77
CA ILE A 103 -9.54 21.43 -13.79
C ILE A 103 -8.71 22.64 -14.23
N THR A 104 -7.46 22.46 -14.66
CA THR A 104 -6.62 23.59 -15.09
C THR A 104 -7.16 24.26 -16.35
N ILE A 105 -7.64 23.49 -17.33
CA ILE A 105 -8.28 24.04 -18.54
C ILE A 105 -9.58 24.77 -18.19
N GLY A 106 -10.41 24.21 -17.31
CA GLY A 106 -11.66 24.85 -16.87
C GLY A 106 -11.43 26.17 -16.12
N VAL A 107 -10.44 26.21 -15.23
CA VAL A 107 -10.05 27.45 -14.53
C VAL A 107 -9.50 28.47 -15.52
N PHE A 108 -8.71 28.05 -16.50
CA PHE A 108 -8.16 28.94 -17.52
C PHE A 108 -9.25 29.52 -18.44
N ALA A 109 -10.25 28.73 -18.82
CA ALA A 109 -11.40 29.18 -19.61
C ALA A 109 -12.26 30.21 -18.85
N LEU A 110 -12.52 29.97 -17.57
CA LEU A 110 -13.25 30.91 -16.70
C LEU A 110 -12.49 32.23 -16.51
N LEU A 111 -11.16 32.19 -16.41
CA LEU A 111 -10.33 33.39 -16.27
C LEU A 111 -10.23 34.21 -17.58
N LEU A 112 -10.37 33.56 -18.73
CA LEU A 112 -10.35 34.22 -20.05
C LEU A 112 -11.73 34.67 -20.53
N GLY A 113 -12.79 34.49 -19.74
CA GLY A 113 -14.12 35.05 -20.00
C GLY A 113 -14.80 34.50 -21.25
N TRP A 114 -14.76 33.18 -21.43
CA TRP A 114 -15.65 32.45 -22.35
C TRP A 114 -16.79 31.81 -21.60
#